data_AF-A0A831L8S7-F1
#
_entry.id   AF-A0A831L8S7-F1
#
_cell.length_a   1.000
_cell.length_b   1.000
_cell.length_c   1.000
_cell.angle_alpha   90.00
_cell.angle_beta   90.00
_cell.angle_gamma   90.00
#
_symmetry.space_group_name_H-M   'P 1'
#
loop_
_entity.id
_entity.type
_entity.pdbx_description
1 polymer ?
#
loop_
_entity_poly.entity_id
_entity_poly.type
_entity_poly.pdbx_seq_one_letter_code
_entity_poly.pdbx_strand_id
1 'polypeptide(L)'
;MDKKTQELADQFSNLTIKRQMKILALKSANSRLYFREIMQEFEKTLLTAILEKNGYNVCRVSSVVKLHRNTIKKKLQKLNIKEKRKKIEKTQETKRK
;
A
#
# COMPACT_ATOMS: atom_id res chain seq x y z
N MET A 1 -7.44 -2.20 8.88
CA MET A 1 -6.56 -3.26 9.38
C MET A 1 -7.36 -4.06 10.37
N ASP A 2 -7.47 -5.36 10.20
CA ASP A 2 -8.20 -6.22 11.13
C ASP A 2 -7.43 -6.38 12.44
N LYS A 3 -8.15 -6.56 13.56
CA LYS A 3 -7.57 -6.62 14.92
C LYS A 3 -6.45 -7.66 15.05
N LYS A 4 -6.61 -8.80 14.36
CA LYS A 4 -5.64 -9.91 14.30
C LYS A 4 -4.34 -9.53 13.55
N THR A 5 -4.45 -8.68 12.53
CA THR A 5 -3.29 -8.18 11.78
C THR A 5 -2.50 -7.17 12.62
N GLN A 6 -3.19 -6.38 13.44
CA GLN A 6 -2.57 -5.45 14.37
C GLN A 6 -1.81 -6.18 15.48
N GLU A 7 -2.43 -7.18 16.12
CA GLU A 7 -1.79 -8.01 17.16
C GLU A 7 -0.52 -8.72 16.66
N LEU A 8 -0.55 -9.24 15.43
CA LEU A 8 0.64 -9.84 14.81
C LEU A 8 1.72 -8.79 14.54
N ALA A 9 1.37 -7.58 14.09
CA ALA A 9 2.33 -6.51 13.89
C ALA A 9 3.01 -6.10 15.21
N ASP A 10 2.25 -6.07 16.30
CA ASP A 10 2.75 -5.72 17.63
C ASP A 10 3.76 -6.75 18.16
N GLN A 11 3.61 -8.04 17.83
CA GLN A 11 4.59 -9.10 18.16
C GLN A 11 5.96 -8.88 17.51
N PHE A 12 6.02 -8.20 16.36
CA PHE A 12 7.27 -7.91 15.66
C PHE A 12 7.78 -6.48 15.86
N SER A 13 7.10 -5.67 16.69
CA SER A 13 7.40 -4.25 16.91
C SER A 13 8.82 -4.00 17.42
N ASN A 14 9.37 -4.93 18.22
CA ASN A 14 10.73 -4.88 18.77
C ASN A 14 11.83 -5.26 17.75
N LEU A 15 11.45 -5.70 16.54
CA LEU A 15 12.40 -6.15 15.52
C LEU A 15 12.60 -5.09 14.44
N THR A 16 13.84 -4.99 13.95
CA THR A 16 14.14 -4.12 12.80
C THR A 16 13.40 -4.61 11.54
N ILE A 17 13.06 -3.69 10.64
CA ILE A 17 12.41 -4.01 9.36
C ILE A 17 13.16 -5.10 8.59
N LYS A 18 14.50 -5.10 8.61
CA LYS A 18 15.33 -6.15 7.98
C LYS A 18 15.02 -7.54 8.56
N ARG A 19 14.89 -7.67 9.88
CA ARG A 19 14.53 -8.94 10.53
C ARG A 19 13.09 -9.33 10.22
N GLN A 20 12.15 -8.37 10.26
CA GLN A 20 10.76 -8.61 9.89
C GLN A 20 10.64 -9.14 8.45
N MET A 21 11.36 -8.55 7.50
CA MET A 21 11.40 -9.00 6.10
C MET A 21 11.97 -10.42 5.98
N LYS A 22 13.02 -10.77 6.74
CA LYS A 22 13.60 -12.12 6.71
C LYS A 22 12.60 -13.16 7.23
N ILE A 23 11.88 -12.83 8.30
CA ILE A 23 10.81 -13.69 8.85
C ILE A 23 9.68 -13.86 7.82
N LEU A 24 9.26 -12.78 7.17
CA LEU A 24 8.24 -12.82 6.13
C LEU A 24 8.68 -13.69 4.95
N ALA A 25 9.93 -13.54 4.48
CA ALA A 25 10.48 -14.33 3.39
C ALA A 25 10.49 -15.84 3.70
N LEU A 26 10.91 -16.21 4.92
CA LEU A 26 10.88 -17.61 5.38
C LEU A 26 9.44 -18.16 5.44
N LYS A 27 8.49 -17.37 5.95
CA LYS A 27 7.06 -17.77 5.95
C LYS A 27 6.51 -17.94 4.54
N SER A 28 6.82 -17.02 3.63
CA SER A 28 6.36 -17.08 2.25
C SER A 28 6.97 -18.25 1.48
N ALA A 29 8.24 -18.59 1.74
CA ALA A 29 8.92 -19.73 1.13
C ALA A 29 8.27 -21.08 1.50
N ASN A 30 7.65 -21.17 2.68
CA ASN A 30 6.92 -22.34 3.14
C ASN A 30 5.44 -22.36 2.71
N SER A 31 4.99 -21.32 1.99
CA SER A 31 3.61 -21.25 1.49
C SER A 31 3.45 -22.04 0.19
N ARG A 32 2.20 -22.29 -0.21
CA ARG A 32 1.87 -22.93 -1.50
C ARG A 32 1.88 -21.94 -2.69
N LEU A 33 2.30 -20.69 -2.46
CA LEU A 33 2.27 -19.64 -3.46
C LEU A 33 3.53 -19.68 -4.32
N TYR A 34 3.38 -19.39 -5.60
CA TYR A 34 4.52 -19.18 -6.48
C TYR A 34 5.20 -17.84 -6.18
N PHE A 35 6.50 -17.75 -6.50
CA PHE A 35 7.28 -16.53 -6.32
C PHE A 35 6.60 -15.28 -6.89
N ARG A 36 5.99 -15.40 -8.08
CA ARG A 36 5.27 -14.30 -8.73
C ARG A 36 4.09 -13.81 -7.89
N GLU A 37 3.33 -14.71 -7.29
CA GLU A 37 2.17 -14.38 -6.46
C GLU A 37 2.60 -13.71 -5.17
N ILE A 38 3.63 -14.25 -4.51
CA ILE A 38 4.23 -13.68 -3.30
C ILE A 38 4.68 -12.24 -3.57
N MET A 39 5.41 -12.02 -4.66
CA MET A 39 5.90 -10.70 -5.03
C MET A 39 4.78 -9.73 -5.37
N GLN A 40 3.74 -10.19 -6.08
CA GLN A 40 2.58 -9.36 -6.40
C GLN A 40 1.82 -8.94 -5.14
N GLU A 41 1.59 -9.86 -4.21
CA GLU A 41 0.87 -9.56 -2.96
C GLU A 41 1.68 -8.61 -2.09
N PHE A 42 2.98 -8.88 -1.90
CA PHE A 42 3.86 -7.99 -1.15
C PHE A 42 3.95 -6.58 -1.76
N GLU A 43 4.12 -6.49 -3.08
CA GLU A 43 4.17 -5.21 -3.78
C GLU A 43 2.87 -4.43 -3.60
N LYS A 44 1.72 -5.12 -3.71
CA LYS A 44 0.40 -4.52 -3.52
C LYS A 44 0.21 -3.99 -2.11
N THR A 45 0.55 -4.78 -1.09
CA THR A 45 0.44 -4.38 0.31
C THR A 45 1.34 -3.19 0.62
N LEU A 46 2.61 -3.25 0.19
CA LEU A 46 3.57 -2.17 0.42
C LEU A 46 3.15 -0.86 -0.27
N LEU A 47 2.77 -0.93 -1.55
CA LEU A 47 2.36 0.24 -2.31
C LEU A 47 1.09 0.87 -1.72
N THR A 48 0.14 0.05 -1.29
CA THR A 48 -1.10 0.53 -0.62
C THR A 48 -0.78 1.25 0.68
N ALA A 49 0.07 0.68 1.54
CA ALA A 49 0.46 1.31 2.80
C ALA A 49 1.18 2.65 2.59
N ILE A 50 2.05 2.73 1.58
CA ILE A 50 2.72 3.98 1.21
C ILE A 50 1.72 5.02 0.70
N LEU A 51 0.75 4.62 -0.12
CA LEU A 51 -0.29 5.52 -0.61
C LEU A 51 -1.16 6.03 0.53
N GLU A 52 -1.61 5.15 1.43
CA GLU A 52 -2.40 5.52 2.61
C GLU A 52 -1.67 6.54 3.48
N LYS A 53 -0.39 6.30 3.79
CA LYS A 53 0.46 7.24 4.54
C LYS A 53 0.56 8.62 3.87
N ASN A 54 0.45 8.68 2.54
CA ASN A 54 0.57 9.91 1.76
C ASN A 54 -0.78 10.45 1.25
N GLY A 55 -1.91 9.95 1.78
CA GLY A 55 -3.26 10.40 1.40
C GLY A 55 -3.61 10.12 -0.07
N TYR A 56 -3.09 9.03 -0.64
CA TYR A 56 -3.23 8.62 -2.04
C TYR A 56 -2.70 9.65 -3.06
N ASN A 57 -1.84 10.59 -2.65
CA ASN A 57 -1.23 11.54 -3.56
C ASN A 57 -0.02 10.92 -4.29
N VAL A 58 -0.24 10.51 -5.54
CA VAL A 58 0.78 9.85 -6.39
C VAL A 58 2.03 10.72 -6.60
N CYS A 59 1.89 12.04 -6.70
CA CYS A 59 3.04 12.95 -6.85
C CYS A 59 3.92 12.95 -5.59
N ARG A 60 3.31 12.98 -4.39
CA ARG A 60 4.06 12.88 -3.12
C ARG A 60 4.76 11.53 -2.99
N VAL A 61 4.04 10.45 -3.32
CA VAL A 61 4.62 9.09 -3.31
C VAL A 61 5.78 8.96 -4.30
N SER A 62 5.70 9.59 -5.48
CA SER A 62 6.78 9.62 -6.46
C SER A 62 8.07 10.19 -5.89
N SER A 63 7.97 11.28 -5.13
CA SER A 63 9.12 11.91 -4.45
C SER A 63 9.67 11.06 -3.31
N VAL A 64 8.79 10.46 -2.49
CA VAL A 64 9.20 9.67 -1.31
C VAL A 64 9.85 8.34 -1.68
N VAL A 65 9.24 7.62 -2.64
CA VAL A 65 9.71 6.28 -3.06
C VAL A 65 10.78 6.38 -4.15
N LYS A 66 11.05 7.58 -4.67
CA LYS A 66 11.95 7.82 -5.81
C LYS A 66 11.60 6.96 -7.04
N LEU A 67 10.30 6.78 -7.27
CA LEU A 67 9.76 6.13 -8.46
C LEU A 67 9.02 7.16 -9.29
N HIS A 68 9.21 7.12 -10.61
CA HIS A 68 8.47 8.03 -11.49
C HIS A 68 6.95 7.78 -11.38
N ARG A 69 6.17 8.86 -11.33
CA ARG A 69 4.69 8.81 -11.22
C ARG A 69 4.03 7.85 -12.24
N ASN A 70 4.56 7.77 -13.46
CA ASN A 70 3.99 6.89 -14.49
C ASN A 70 4.21 5.42 -14.15
N THR A 71 5.34 5.08 -13.56
CA THR A 71 5.63 3.72 -13.09
C THR A 71 4.68 3.35 -11.96
N ILE A 72 4.42 4.27 -11.04
CA ILE A 72 3.45 4.08 -9.95
C ILE A 72 2.04 3.88 -10.52
N LYS A 73 1.60 4.71 -11.47
CA LYS A 73 0.30 4.56 -12.14
C LYS A 73 0.15 3.20 -12.85
N LYS A 74 1.17 2.75 -13.58
CA LYS A 74 1.16 1.42 -14.22
C LYS A 74 1.06 0.30 -13.19
N LYS A 75 1.78 0.40 -12.07
CA LYS A 75 1.72 -0.58 -10.97
C LYS A 75 0.35 -0.59 -10.28
N LEU A 76 -0.25 0.57 -10.02
CA LEU A 76 -1.60 0.71 -9.48
C LEU A 76 -2.65 0.01 -10.35
N GLN A 77 -2.61 0.24 -11.67
CA GLN A 77 -3.50 -0.40 -12.63
C GLN A 77 -3.32 -1.92 -12.65
N LYS A 78 -2.06 -2.39 -12.72
CA LYS A 78 -1.74 -3.82 -12.74
C LYS A 78 -2.18 -4.55 -11.47
N LEU A 79 -2.11 -3.90 -10.31
CA LEU A 79 -2.43 -4.49 -9.01
C LEU A 79 -3.88 -4.22 -8.58
N ASN A 80 -4.71 -3.63 -9.45
CA ASN A 80 -6.11 -3.27 -9.19
C ASN A 80 -6.33 -2.50 -7.87
N ILE A 81 -5.37 -1.64 -7.50
CA ILE A 81 -5.48 -0.81 -6.30
C ILE A 81 -6.41 0.36 -6.63
N LYS A 82 -7.61 0.37 -6.03
CA LYS A 82 -8.58 1.46 -6.22
C LYS A 82 -8.02 2.75 -5.63
N GLU A 83 -7.93 3.80 -6.43
CA GLU A 83 -7.75 5.16 -5.90
C GLU A 83 -8.96 5.48 -5.02
N LYS A 84 -8.76 5.70 -3.71
CA LYS A 84 -9.81 6.29 -2.87
C LYS A 84 -10.02 7.73 -3.35
N ARG A 85 -10.88 7.91 -4.34
CA ARG A 85 -11.40 9.22 -4.70
C ARG A 85 -12.11 9.74 -3.47
N LYS A 86 -11.57 10.78 -2.81
CA LYS A 86 -12.39 11.63 -1.95
C LYS A 86 -13.52 12.12 -2.86
N LYS A 87 -14.76 11.66 -2.62
CA LYS A 87 -15.92 12.38 -3.11
C LYS A 87 -15.79 13.77 -2.49
N ILE A 88 -15.34 14.73 -3.27
CA ILE A 88 -15.60 16.12 -2.95
C ILE A 88 -17.11 16.22 -3.18
N GLU A 89 -17.89 16.11 -2.11
CA GLU A 89 -19.26 16.59 -2.11
C GLU A 89 -19.17 18.07 -2.46
N LYS A 90 -19.42 18.40 -3.72
CA LYS A 90 -19.70 19.77 -4.11
C LYS A 90 -21.03 20.12 -3.46
N THR A 91 -21.00 20.70 -2.26
CA THR A 91 -22.14 21.42 -1.72
C THR A 91 -22.56 22.41 -2.80
N GLN A 92 -23.76 22.20 -3.32
CA GLN A 92 -24.40 23.09 -4.27
C GLN A 92 -24.77 24.39 -3.54
N GLU A 93 -23.82 25.30 -3.34
CA GLU A 93 -24.15 26.70 -3.11
C GLU A 93 -24.37 27.37 -4.47
N THR A 94 -25.52 27.04 -5.03
CA THR A 94 -26.08 27.67 -6.22
C THR A 94 -26.76 28.96 -5.79
N LYS A 95 -26.21 30.10 -6.23
CA LYS A 95 -26.92 31.34 -6.61
C LYS A 95 -28.00 31.89 -5.65
N ARG A 96 -27.62 32.86 -4.82
CA ARG A 96 -28.47 34.03 -4.48
C ARG A 96 -27.61 35.29 -4.46
N LYS A 97 -27.47 35.91 -5.62
CA LYS A 97 -27.44 37.37 -5.81
C LYS A 97 -28.08 37.66 -7.15
#